data_AF-A0A7C3FH31-F1
#
_entry.id   AF-A0A7C3FH31-F1
#
_cell.length_a   1.000
_cell.length_b   1.000
_cell.length_c   1.000
_cell.angle_alpha   90.00
_cell.angle_beta   90.00
_cell.angle_gamma   90.00
#
_symmetry.space_group_name_H-M   'P 1'
#
loop_
_entity.id
_entity.type
_entity.pdbx_description
1 polymer ?
#
loop_
_entity_poly.entity_id
_entity_poly.type
_entity_poly.pdbx_seq_one_letter_code
_entity_poly.pdbx_strand_id
1 'polypeptide(L)'
;RPDGSQFMVNKGQHIYPGYVTLALVAMALWTYRRRWQTWALAALTLFFAWAALGPQIRVNGYNTGIPGIFTLLVKIPFFQANRYPSRYSVMIFLGLGLLAALGAYALLARARTRRGQTVWTALLAALILFEHLSIPLPLSDFRLPPAYAAVAADDRQDALLDLPVGWRNGFNVFGKSDVIIMYEQWWQTYHGKPLLGGNTSRNPEQKFQYFMENPVIGVVAALQDGRNVPDDDFRRAVALGPDLLAFLNIHTVLVHRDKVPPDFEDQLTTIFPLTFQDAQGGVARYEVHGQPIASLDLTPADPALRSYLDFGWGEPSLSKAMDALWAVKRDAALLLPASSQPSQLILTLYSPGPQTLRLDLDGEPWETLTLSPGVQEVTLNPPLARNGFPQHLVIHAHRVFDPATIPLNLDSNRASDDALVGATRVRSPLHIVARSAGKDVGDFGHLYVNGQEVSPNQRGYNLVAIDPLAGRVLEAARFDTHDPRQAPQASAAMAAWIGTLPDGVIVAGAVRDAAALSLGEDAMAALRSLGVSDDIRGQLRRSHAFVGVKGAAPGAALSQTSDLWPVTVVVGQGFTAATPAFALLNLRWRASSP
;
A
#
# COMPACT_ATOMS: atom_id res chain seq x y z
N ARG A 1 -19.54 5.99 -15.02
CA ARG A 1 -20.60 5.62 -14.05
C ARG A 1 -21.76 5.02 -14.83
N PRO A 2 -22.56 4.11 -14.24
CA PRO A 2 -23.69 3.48 -14.92
C PRO A 2 -24.78 4.45 -15.42
N ASP A 3 -24.78 5.70 -14.93
CA ASP A 3 -25.70 6.79 -15.28
C ASP A 3 -25.23 7.65 -16.47
N GLY A 4 -24.08 7.35 -17.09
CA GLY A 4 -23.52 8.16 -18.18
C GLY A 4 -23.01 9.55 -17.76
N SER A 5 -23.03 9.90 -16.46
CA SER A 5 -22.52 11.19 -15.99
C SER A 5 -20.99 11.21 -16.05
N GLN A 6 -20.44 12.17 -16.80
CA GLN A 6 -19.00 12.32 -17.07
C GLN A 6 -18.29 13.35 -16.18
N PHE A 7 -19.03 14.02 -15.28
CA PHE A 7 -18.39 14.84 -14.26
C PHE A 7 -17.73 13.91 -13.25
N MET A 8 -16.41 13.77 -13.36
CA MET A 8 -15.62 13.35 -12.20
C MET A 8 -15.82 14.44 -11.14
N VAL A 9 -16.71 14.20 -10.18
CA VAL A 9 -16.75 15.02 -8.95
C VAL A 9 -15.51 14.64 -8.15
N ASN A 10 -14.35 15.06 -8.64
CA ASN A 10 -13.09 14.95 -7.93
C ASN A 10 -13.08 16.10 -6.92
N LYS A 11 -13.00 15.75 -5.64
CA LYS A 11 -12.95 16.71 -4.52
C LYS A 11 -12.00 17.87 -4.85
N GLY A 12 -12.49 19.12 -4.79
CA GLY A 12 -11.66 20.33 -4.88
C GLY A 12 -11.20 20.78 -6.28
N GLN A 13 -11.95 20.47 -7.34
CA GLN A 13 -11.60 20.88 -8.72
C GLN A 13 -12.54 21.91 -9.36
N HIS A 14 -13.39 22.59 -8.57
CA HIS A 14 -14.29 23.61 -9.06
C HIS A 14 -13.72 25.01 -8.81
N ILE A 15 -13.74 25.86 -9.84
CA ILE A 15 -13.33 27.26 -9.75
C ILE A 15 -14.53 28.10 -10.18
N TYR A 16 -15.02 28.95 -9.30
CA TYR A 16 -16.04 29.95 -9.60
C TYR A 16 -15.44 31.35 -9.39
N PRO A 17 -15.10 32.07 -10.47
CA PRO A 17 -14.52 33.42 -10.38
C PRO A 17 -15.44 34.51 -9.81
N GLY A 18 -16.76 34.33 -9.87
CA GLY A 18 -17.74 35.38 -9.58
C GLY A 18 -18.12 36.22 -10.81
N TYR A 19 -19.42 36.47 -11.03
CA TYR A 19 -19.90 37.28 -12.16
C TYR A 19 -19.53 38.75 -11.98
N VAL A 20 -19.56 39.25 -10.75
CA VAL A 20 -19.21 40.64 -10.43
C VAL A 20 -17.72 40.86 -10.70
N THR A 21 -16.88 39.93 -10.23
CA THR A 21 -15.45 39.92 -10.52
C THR A 21 -15.18 39.95 -12.02
N LEU A 22 -15.83 39.08 -12.81
CA LEU A 22 -15.65 39.05 -14.27
C LEU A 22 -16.09 40.35 -14.95
N ALA A 23 -17.18 40.98 -14.50
CA ALA A 23 -17.64 42.27 -15.01
C ALA A 23 -16.62 43.40 -14.72
N LEU A 24 -16.04 43.42 -13.51
CA LEU A 24 -14.98 44.37 -13.15
C LEU A 24 -13.71 44.14 -14.00
N VAL A 25 -13.32 42.88 -14.22
CA VAL A 25 -12.20 42.53 -15.10
C VAL A 25 -12.45 43.04 -16.52
N ALA A 26 -13.65 42.81 -17.09
CA ALA A 26 -14.00 43.32 -18.40
C ALA A 26 -13.93 44.86 -18.47
N MET A 27 -14.40 45.56 -17.44
CA MET A 27 -14.29 47.01 -17.33
C MET A 27 -12.84 47.48 -17.24
N ALA A 28 -11.98 46.76 -16.51
CA ALA A 28 -10.55 47.07 -16.43
C ALA A 28 -9.86 46.93 -17.79
N LEU A 29 -10.10 45.81 -18.48
CA LEU A 29 -9.58 45.54 -19.82
C LEU A 29 -10.04 46.62 -20.81
N TRP A 30 -11.32 47.02 -20.77
CA TRP A 30 -11.84 48.05 -21.66
C TRP A 30 -11.25 49.45 -21.37
N THR A 31 -11.23 49.85 -20.10
CA THR A 31 -10.83 51.20 -19.67
C THR A 31 -9.33 51.40 -19.83
N TYR A 32 -8.53 50.40 -19.48
CA TYR A 32 -7.07 50.44 -19.53
C TYR A 32 -6.48 49.69 -20.73
N ARG A 33 -7.25 49.47 -21.81
CA ARG A 33 -6.81 48.74 -23.02
C ARG A 33 -5.53 49.26 -23.68
N ARG A 34 -5.16 50.52 -23.42
CA ARG A 34 -3.92 51.14 -23.92
C ARG A 34 -2.69 50.87 -23.05
N ARG A 35 -2.86 50.29 -21.86
CA ARG A 35 -1.77 49.94 -20.95
C ARG A 35 -1.34 48.50 -21.17
N TRP A 36 -0.09 48.29 -21.56
CA TRP A 36 0.44 46.95 -21.82
C TRP A 36 0.42 46.07 -20.56
N GLN A 37 0.59 46.65 -19.37
CA GLN A 37 0.58 45.93 -18.09
C GLN A 37 -0.75 45.22 -17.84
N THR A 38 -1.88 45.83 -18.23
CA THR A 38 -3.21 45.24 -18.10
C THR A 38 -3.35 43.99 -18.94
N TRP A 39 -2.84 44.02 -20.19
CA TRP A 39 -2.83 42.87 -21.07
C TRP A 39 -1.82 41.79 -20.64
N ALA A 40 -0.65 42.19 -20.13
CA ALA A 40 0.33 41.24 -19.59
C ALA A 40 -0.25 40.44 -18.40
N LEU A 41 -0.93 41.14 -17.48
CA LEU A 41 -1.61 40.50 -16.35
C LEU A 41 -2.77 39.60 -16.81
N ALA A 42 -3.57 40.05 -17.78
CA ALA A 42 -4.65 39.23 -18.35
C ALA A 42 -4.12 37.98 -19.07
N ALA A 43 -3.05 38.11 -19.85
CA ALA A 43 -2.40 36.98 -20.53
C ALA A 43 -1.82 35.97 -19.53
N LEU A 44 -1.17 36.44 -18.46
CA LEU A 44 -0.66 35.58 -17.39
C LEU A 44 -1.80 34.85 -16.66
N THR A 45 -2.88 35.55 -16.35
CA THR A 45 -4.08 34.97 -15.72
C THR A 45 -4.70 33.91 -16.63
N LEU A 46 -4.82 34.18 -17.92
CA LEU A 46 -5.35 33.25 -18.91
C LEU A 46 -4.44 32.03 -19.11
N PHE A 47 -3.13 32.21 -19.06
CA PHE A 47 -2.17 31.09 -19.09
C PHE A 47 -2.41 30.11 -17.95
N PHE A 48 -2.55 30.62 -16.71
CA PHE A 48 -2.85 29.76 -15.56
C PHE A 48 -4.25 29.16 -15.62
N ALA A 49 -5.25 29.88 -16.16
CA ALA A 49 -6.58 29.34 -16.43
C ALA A 49 -6.53 28.17 -17.41
N TRP A 50 -5.75 28.30 -18.48
CA TRP A 50 -5.54 27.22 -19.44
C TRP A 50 -4.79 26.03 -18.81
N ALA A 51 -3.78 26.28 -17.99
CA ALA A 51 -3.10 25.23 -17.22
C ALA A 51 -4.04 24.50 -16.25
N ALA A 52 -4.99 25.21 -15.65
CA ALA A 52 -5.99 24.64 -14.75
C ALA A 52 -7.03 23.76 -15.44
N LEU A 53 -7.22 23.87 -16.76
CA LEU A 53 -8.08 22.95 -17.54
C LEU A 53 -7.53 21.51 -17.60
N GLY A 54 -6.28 21.31 -17.20
CA GLY A 54 -5.67 20.00 -17.10
C GLY A 54 -5.11 19.45 -18.42
N PRO A 55 -4.75 18.16 -18.46
CA PRO A 55 -4.02 17.58 -19.59
C PRO A 55 -4.87 17.42 -20.86
N GLN A 56 -6.18 17.33 -20.71
CA GLN A 56 -7.14 17.25 -21.81
C GLN A 56 -8.27 18.23 -21.54
N ILE A 57 -8.58 19.05 -22.54
CA ILE A 57 -9.67 20.02 -22.43
C ILE A 57 -11.00 19.26 -22.44
N ARG A 58 -11.86 19.61 -21.48
CA ARG A 58 -13.21 19.06 -21.39
C ARG A 58 -14.24 20.19 -21.44
N VAL A 59 -15.32 19.97 -22.19
CA VAL A 59 -16.44 20.90 -22.29
C VAL A 59 -17.71 20.13 -21.96
N ASN A 60 -18.48 20.62 -20.99
CA ASN A 60 -19.69 19.95 -20.50
C ASN A 60 -19.45 18.46 -20.12
N GLY A 61 -18.29 18.16 -19.53
CA GLY A 61 -17.87 16.79 -19.19
C GLY A 61 -17.21 16.01 -20.33
N TYR A 62 -17.44 16.38 -21.59
CA TYR A 62 -16.91 15.69 -22.76
C TYR A 62 -15.46 16.07 -23.04
N ASN A 63 -14.63 15.06 -23.25
CA ASN A 63 -13.26 15.24 -23.73
C ASN A 63 -13.25 15.70 -25.19
N THR A 64 -12.61 16.83 -25.47
CA THR A 64 -12.55 17.39 -26.83
C THR A 64 -11.43 16.77 -27.67
N GLY A 65 -10.54 15.97 -27.05
CA GLY A 65 -9.32 15.46 -27.69
C GLY A 65 -8.20 16.49 -27.81
N ILE A 66 -8.47 17.77 -27.47
CA ILE A 66 -7.48 18.84 -27.51
C ILE A 66 -6.58 18.72 -26.27
N PRO A 67 -5.26 18.55 -26.44
CA PRO A 67 -4.34 18.51 -25.32
C PRO A 67 -4.25 19.88 -24.65
N GLY A 68 -4.36 19.90 -23.32
CA GLY A 68 -4.10 21.11 -22.53
C GLY A 68 -2.61 21.27 -22.25
N ILE A 69 -2.20 22.51 -21.94
CA ILE A 69 -0.80 22.85 -21.66
C ILE A 69 -0.23 22.09 -20.44
N PHE A 70 -1.10 21.66 -19.54
CA PHE A 70 -0.72 20.86 -18.38
C PHE A 70 -0.01 19.55 -18.76
N THR A 71 -0.31 18.97 -19.92
CA THR A 71 0.38 17.77 -20.44
C THR A 71 1.87 17.99 -20.66
N LEU A 72 2.29 19.23 -20.94
CA LEU A 72 3.69 19.60 -21.02
C LEU A 72 4.27 19.80 -19.62
N LEU A 73 3.54 20.48 -18.74
CA LEU A 73 3.99 20.78 -17.37
C LEU A 73 4.27 19.52 -16.56
N VAL A 74 3.45 18.47 -16.69
CA VAL A 74 3.67 17.19 -15.98
C VAL A 74 4.88 16.41 -16.47
N LYS A 75 5.42 16.73 -17.65
CA LYS A 75 6.65 16.10 -18.18
C LYS A 75 7.92 16.79 -17.67
N ILE A 76 7.80 17.99 -17.11
CA ILE A 76 8.94 18.73 -16.58
C ILE A 76 9.28 18.16 -15.19
N PRO A 77 10.54 17.74 -14.94
CA PRO A 77 10.99 17.35 -13.62
C PRO A 77 10.60 18.41 -12.56
N PHE A 78 10.34 17.98 -11.32
CA PHE A 78 9.79 18.81 -10.23
C PHE A 78 8.33 19.25 -10.40
N PHE A 79 7.89 19.66 -11.59
CA PHE A 79 6.50 20.03 -11.86
C PHE A 79 5.56 18.82 -11.96
N GLN A 80 6.08 17.64 -12.30
CA GLN A 80 5.36 16.36 -12.26
C GLN A 80 4.72 16.04 -10.89
N ALA A 81 5.21 16.64 -9.79
CA ALA A 81 4.62 16.50 -8.47
C ALA A 81 3.29 17.26 -8.32
N ASN A 82 3.03 18.26 -9.16
CA ASN A 82 1.76 18.94 -9.24
C ASN A 82 0.74 18.08 -10.01
N ARG A 83 -0.01 17.26 -9.28
CA ARG A 83 -0.99 16.31 -9.85
C ARG A 83 -2.37 16.91 -10.12
N TYR A 84 -2.63 18.12 -9.61
CA TYR A 84 -3.95 18.72 -9.61
C TYR A 84 -3.90 20.04 -10.38
N PRO A 85 -4.36 20.04 -11.64
CA PRO A 85 -4.44 21.27 -12.44
C PRO A 85 -5.15 22.41 -11.71
N SER A 86 -6.17 22.09 -10.90
CA SER A 86 -6.93 23.07 -10.11
C SER A 86 -6.08 23.89 -9.12
N ARG A 87 -4.85 23.47 -8.77
CA ARG A 87 -3.96 24.27 -7.90
C ARG A 87 -3.50 25.58 -8.54
N TYR A 88 -3.57 25.70 -9.85
CA TYR A 88 -3.34 26.98 -10.53
C TYR A 88 -4.45 28.01 -10.25
N SER A 89 -5.55 27.62 -9.60
CA SER A 89 -6.61 28.53 -9.14
C SER A 89 -6.08 29.70 -8.31
N VAL A 90 -5.05 29.49 -7.48
CA VAL A 90 -4.44 30.56 -6.68
C VAL A 90 -3.90 31.68 -7.57
N MET A 91 -3.24 31.31 -8.68
CA MET A 91 -2.70 32.29 -9.63
C MET A 91 -3.80 32.95 -10.46
N ILE A 92 -4.86 32.20 -10.79
CA ILE A 92 -6.04 32.72 -11.48
C ILE A 92 -6.72 33.78 -10.60
N PHE A 93 -7.03 33.47 -9.34
CA PHE A 93 -7.68 34.40 -8.43
C PHE A 93 -6.80 35.60 -8.07
N LEU A 94 -5.48 35.43 -7.97
CA LEU A 94 -4.55 36.56 -7.82
C LEU A 94 -4.63 37.52 -9.02
N GLY A 95 -4.57 36.99 -10.24
CA GLY A 95 -4.64 37.78 -11.46
C GLY A 95 -6.01 38.45 -11.66
N LEU A 96 -7.09 37.71 -11.45
CA LEU A 96 -8.46 38.24 -11.50
C LEU A 96 -8.70 39.30 -10.42
N GLY A 97 -8.18 39.11 -9.21
CA GLY A 97 -8.31 40.08 -8.12
C GLY A 97 -7.64 41.42 -8.46
N LEU A 98 -6.43 41.40 -9.02
CA LEU A 98 -5.73 42.61 -9.46
C LEU A 98 -6.46 43.31 -10.62
N LEU A 99 -6.96 42.56 -11.60
CA LEU A 99 -7.75 43.10 -12.70
C LEU A 99 -9.11 43.67 -12.22
N ALA A 100 -9.79 42.95 -11.32
CA ALA A 100 -11.04 43.41 -10.73
C ALA A 100 -10.83 44.69 -9.89
N ALA A 101 -9.70 44.82 -9.18
CA ALA A 101 -9.34 46.03 -8.46
C ALA A 101 -9.16 47.24 -9.40
N LEU A 102 -8.52 47.05 -10.57
CA LEU A 102 -8.45 48.09 -11.61
C LEU A 102 -9.84 48.46 -12.14
N GLY A 103 -10.72 47.47 -12.33
CA GLY A 103 -12.11 47.69 -12.73
C GLY A 103 -12.89 48.50 -11.70
N ALA A 104 -12.80 48.10 -10.44
CA ALA A 104 -13.41 48.81 -9.33
C ALA A 104 -12.88 50.24 -9.22
N TYR A 105 -11.56 50.44 -9.36
CA TYR A 105 -10.96 51.77 -9.38
C TYR A 105 -11.50 52.64 -10.52
N ALA A 106 -11.63 52.09 -11.74
CA ALA A 106 -12.24 52.80 -12.86
C ALA A 106 -13.71 53.17 -12.62
N LEU A 107 -14.48 52.30 -11.93
CA LEU A 107 -15.86 52.58 -11.56
C LEU A 107 -15.96 53.68 -10.50
N LEU A 108 -15.16 53.57 -9.43
CA LEU A 108 -15.14 54.51 -8.31
C LEU A 108 -14.65 55.89 -8.74
N ALA A 109 -13.73 55.98 -9.71
CA ALA A 109 -13.29 57.24 -10.30
C ALA A 109 -14.43 57.99 -11.01
N ARG A 110 -15.53 57.32 -11.38
CA ARG A 110 -16.73 57.98 -11.94
C ARG A 110 -17.60 58.63 -10.86
N ALA A 111 -17.48 58.21 -9.61
CA ALA A 111 -18.20 58.84 -8.51
C ALA A 111 -17.54 60.18 -8.13
N ARG A 112 -18.28 61.28 -8.30
CA ARG A 112 -17.79 62.65 -8.06
C ARG A 112 -17.70 63.06 -6.58
N THR A 113 -18.23 62.25 -5.67
CA THR A 113 -18.28 62.54 -4.23
C THR A 113 -17.74 61.39 -3.40
N ARG A 114 -17.18 61.70 -2.23
CA ARG A 114 -16.73 60.68 -1.26
C ARG A 114 -17.86 59.72 -0.87
N ARG A 115 -19.08 60.25 -0.67
CA ARG A 115 -20.27 59.43 -0.38
C ARG A 115 -20.59 58.44 -1.51
N GLY A 116 -20.54 58.88 -2.77
CA GLY A 116 -20.77 58.00 -3.91
C GLY A 116 -19.72 56.89 -4.02
N GLN A 117 -18.46 57.20 -3.74
CA GLN A 117 -17.39 56.19 -3.68
C GLN A 117 -17.67 55.17 -2.56
N THR A 118 -18.03 55.61 -1.36
CA THR A 118 -18.38 54.71 -0.25
C THR A 118 -19.55 53.79 -0.60
N VAL A 119 -20.61 54.31 -1.22
CA VAL A 119 -21.78 53.50 -1.62
C VAL A 119 -21.41 52.45 -2.66
N TRP A 120 -20.67 52.81 -3.70
CA TRP A 120 -20.23 51.86 -4.73
C TRP A 120 -19.31 50.80 -4.17
N THR A 121 -18.37 51.18 -3.30
CA THR A 121 -17.50 50.21 -2.62
C THR A 121 -18.32 49.23 -1.77
N ALA A 122 -19.29 49.74 -0.99
CA ALA A 122 -20.16 48.89 -0.17
C ALA A 122 -21.02 47.95 -1.03
N LEU A 123 -21.57 48.44 -2.15
CA LEU A 123 -22.35 47.63 -3.07
C LEU A 123 -21.50 46.54 -3.74
N LEU A 124 -20.31 46.87 -4.24
CA LEU A 124 -19.41 45.89 -4.84
C LEU A 124 -18.99 44.83 -3.81
N ALA A 125 -18.65 45.24 -2.59
CA ALA A 125 -18.33 44.32 -1.51
C ALA A 125 -19.53 43.41 -1.20
N ALA A 126 -20.74 43.96 -1.08
CA ALA A 126 -21.94 43.18 -0.81
C ALA A 126 -22.24 42.17 -1.93
N LEU A 127 -22.11 42.57 -3.21
CA LEU A 127 -22.35 41.68 -4.35
C LEU A 127 -21.30 40.56 -4.44
N ILE A 128 -20.02 40.86 -4.21
CA ILE A 128 -18.94 39.84 -4.18
C ILE A 128 -19.14 38.89 -3.00
N LEU A 129 -19.47 39.41 -1.80
CA LEU A 129 -19.76 38.58 -0.64
C LEU A 129 -20.99 37.70 -0.86
N PHE A 130 -22.03 38.23 -1.52
CA PHE A 130 -23.25 37.49 -1.84
C PHE A 130 -22.98 36.34 -2.83
N GLU A 131 -22.23 36.58 -3.91
CA GLU A 131 -21.97 35.53 -4.91
C GLU A 131 -21.02 34.42 -4.41
N HIS A 132 -20.22 34.70 -3.38
CA HIS A 132 -19.36 33.72 -2.72
C HIS A 132 -19.92 33.19 -1.39
N LEU A 133 -21.16 33.57 -1.06
CA LEU A 133 -21.80 33.19 0.19
C LEU A 133 -22.07 31.68 0.22
N SER A 134 -21.33 30.97 1.06
CA SER A 134 -21.52 29.54 1.30
C SER A 134 -22.17 29.35 2.66
N ILE A 135 -23.51 29.40 2.72
CA ILE A 135 -24.29 29.23 3.96
C ILE A 135 -25.30 28.07 3.80
N PRO A 136 -25.29 27.07 4.71
CA PRO A 136 -24.27 26.86 5.74
C PRO A 136 -22.94 26.45 5.09
N LEU A 137 -21.81 26.92 5.64
CA LEU A 137 -20.52 26.36 5.25
C LEU A 137 -20.53 24.89 5.70
N PRO A 138 -20.27 23.92 4.80
CA PRO A 138 -20.21 22.52 5.21
C PRO A 138 -19.01 22.35 6.13
N LEU A 139 -19.27 22.32 7.43
CA LEU A 139 -18.29 22.07 8.47
C LEU A 139 -18.28 20.59 8.81
N SER A 140 -17.10 20.08 9.10
CA SER A 140 -16.90 18.78 9.73
C SER A 140 -17.11 18.91 11.23
N ASP A 141 -17.86 17.98 11.84
CA ASP A 141 -18.00 17.91 13.29
C ASP A 141 -16.83 17.13 13.87
N PHE A 142 -15.91 17.86 14.51
CA PHE A 142 -14.71 17.32 15.13
C PHE A 142 -14.88 17.07 16.64
N ARG A 143 -16.09 17.19 17.18
CA ARG A 143 -16.36 16.87 18.58
C ARG A 143 -16.12 15.39 18.84
N LEU A 144 -15.67 15.07 20.04
CA LEU A 144 -15.46 13.70 20.49
C LEU A 144 -16.84 13.00 20.66
N PRO A 145 -17.10 11.87 19.99
CA PRO A 145 -18.36 11.16 20.16
C PRO A 145 -18.50 10.63 21.60
N PRO A 146 -19.72 10.57 22.16
CA PRO A 146 -19.94 10.15 23.55
C PRO A 146 -19.34 8.77 23.89
N ALA A 147 -19.29 7.84 22.94
CA ALA A 147 -18.69 6.52 23.12
C ALA A 147 -17.20 6.55 23.50
N TYR A 148 -16.47 7.62 23.17
CA TYR A 148 -15.05 7.78 23.52
C TYR A 148 -14.84 8.34 24.93
N ALA A 149 -15.88 8.79 25.63
CA ALA A 149 -15.73 9.35 26.97
C ALA A 149 -15.08 8.36 27.95
N ALA A 150 -15.47 7.09 27.88
CA ALA A 150 -14.87 6.02 28.68
C ALA A 150 -13.41 5.76 28.27
N VAL A 151 -13.11 5.82 26.96
CA VAL A 151 -11.74 5.61 26.44
C VAL A 151 -10.79 6.74 26.84
N ALA A 152 -11.28 7.98 26.86
CA ALA A 152 -10.50 9.15 27.28
C ALA A 152 -10.30 9.21 28.80
N ALA A 153 -11.19 8.59 29.58
CA ALA A 153 -11.08 8.50 31.04
C ALA A 153 -10.21 7.31 31.50
N ASP A 154 -9.92 6.35 30.62
CA ASP A 154 -9.12 5.16 30.90
C ASP A 154 -7.61 5.49 30.85
N ASP A 155 -6.94 5.38 32.00
CA ASP A 155 -5.52 5.67 32.18
C ASP A 155 -4.58 4.52 31.81
N ARG A 156 -5.11 3.36 31.38
CA ARG A 156 -4.29 2.25 30.88
C ARG A 156 -3.42 2.68 29.71
N GLN A 157 -2.16 2.26 29.75
CA GLN A 157 -1.21 2.41 28.64
C GLN A 157 -1.38 1.27 27.65
N ASP A 158 -2.41 1.37 26.83
CA ASP A 158 -2.80 0.36 25.83
C ASP A 158 -3.10 1.02 24.48
N ALA A 159 -3.20 0.20 23.44
CA ALA A 159 -3.70 0.62 22.13
C ALA A 159 -5.23 0.50 22.07
N LEU A 160 -5.83 1.35 21.24
CA LEU A 160 -7.23 1.29 20.86
C LEU A 160 -7.37 0.68 19.46
N LEU A 161 -8.23 -0.34 19.33
CA LEU A 161 -8.68 -0.81 18.02
C LEU A 161 -9.99 -0.10 17.66
N ASP A 162 -9.86 0.95 16.87
CA ASP A 162 -11.00 1.74 16.37
C ASP A 162 -11.36 1.27 14.96
N LEU A 163 -12.53 0.63 14.81
CA LEU A 163 -12.96 -0.02 13.57
C LEU A 163 -14.05 0.80 12.88
N PRO A 164 -13.95 1.00 11.56
CA PRO A 164 -13.07 0.26 10.63
C PRO A 164 -11.66 0.85 10.48
N VAL A 165 -10.64 -0.01 10.42
CA VAL A 165 -9.24 0.42 10.26
C VAL A 165 -8.89 0.73 8.80
N GLY A 166 -8.09 1.76 8.56
CA GLY A 166 -7.55 2.04 7.24
C GLY A 166 -6.21 2.74 7.31
N TRP A 167 -5.29 2.33 6.42
CA TRP A 167 -3.99 2.97 6.24
C TRP A 167 -4.02 3.75 4.95
N ARG A 168 -3.76 5.04 5.04
CA ARG A 168 -3.81 5.93 3.88
C ARG A 168 -2.52 6.71 3.73
N ASN A 169 -2.09 6.87 2.49
CA ASN A 169 -1.11 7.89 2.14
C ASN A 169 -1.50 8.70 0.90
N GLY A 170 -0.58 9.52 0.40
CA GLY A 170 -0.80 10.35 -0.79
C GLY A 170 -1.01 9.60 -2.12
N PHE A 171 -0.96 8.26 -2.13
CA PHE A 171 -1.09 7.42 -3.34
C PHE A 171 -2.05 6.25 -3.18
N ASN A 172 -2.04 5.60 -2.02
CA ASN A 172 -2.70 4.33 -1.78
C ASN A 172 -3.52 4.39 -0.49
N VAL A 173 -4.57 3.57 -0.46
CA VAL A 173 -5.37 3.27 0.73
C VAL A 173 -5.43 1.75 0.82
N PHE A 174 -5.19 1.21 2.01
CA PHE A 174 -5.45 -0.18 2.37
C PHE A 174 -6.43 -0.20 3.55
N GLY A 175 -7.36 -1.15 3.57
CA GLY A 175 -8.50 -1.13 4.49
C GLY A 175 -9.49 -0.03 4.13
N LYS A 176 -10.14 0.56 5.14
CA LYS A 176 -11.27 1.46 4.92
C LYS A 176 -10.86 2.72 4.14
N SER A 177 -11.54 2.95 3.01
CA SER A 177 -11.44 4.20 2.25
C SER A 177 -12.58 5.16 2.60
N ASP A 178 -12.62 5.60 3.86
CA ASP A 178 -13.62 6.53 4.38
C ASP A 178 -12.93 7.72 5.08
N VAL A 179 -13.68 8.80 5.34
CA VAL A 179 -13.17 9.94 6.11
C VAL A 179 -13.04 9.62 7.60
N ILE A 180 -13.71 8.57 8.10
CA ILE A 180 -13.67 8.13 9.50
C ILE A 180 -12.24 7.95 10.01
N ILE A 181 -11.32 7.42 9.19
CA ILE A 181 -9.90 7.24 9.55
C ILE A 181 -9.20 8.54 9.94
N MET A 182 -9.67 9.69 9.41
CA MET A 182 -9.13 11.01 9.76
C MET A 182 -9.77 11.55 11.04
N TYR A 183 -11.03 11.19 11.32
CA TYR A 183 -11.69 11.54 12.56
C TYR A 183 -11.15 10.73 13.73
N GLU A 184 -10.90 9.43 13.56
CA GLU A 184 -10.25 8.56 14.55
C GLU A 184 -8.88 9.13 14.97
N GLN A 185 -8.04 9.50 13.99
CA GLN A 185 -6.77 10.17 14.25
C GLN A 185 -6.93 11.53 14.95
N TRP A 186 -8.00 12.26 14.67
CA TRP A 186 -8.28 13.50 15.39
C TRP A 186 -8.71 13.23 16.84
N TRP A 187 -9.57 12.24 17.06
CA TRP A 187 -10.03 11.83 18.39
C TRP A 187 -8.91 11.26 19.25
N GLN A 188 -7.85 10.73 18.63
CA GLN A 188 -6.59 10.39 19.31
C GLN A 188 -6.03 11.52 20.15
N THR A 189 -6.21 12.79 19.74
CA THR A 189 -5.74 13.95 20.51
C THR A 189 -6.48 14.14 21.84
N TYR A 190 -7.64 13.50 22.02
CA TYR A 190 -8.41 13.53 23.27
C TYR A 190 -8.05 12.38 24.21
N HIS A 191 -7.94 11.16 23.68
CA HIS A 191 -7.71 9.96 24.50
C HIS A 191 -6.25 9.52 24.60
N GLY A 192 -5.35 10.01 23.74
CA GLY A 192 -3.91 9.76 23.81
C GLY A 192 -3.42 8.34 23.48
N LYS A 193 -4.33 7.35 23.40
CA LYS A 193 -4.00 5.94 23.10
C LYS A 193 -3.46 5.75 21.66
N PRO A 194 -2.45 4.90 21.43
CA PRO A 194 -2.02 4.48 20.10
C PRO A 194 -3.15 3.83 19.29
N LEU A 195 -3.11 4.00 17.95
CA LEU A 195 -4.12 3.47 17.03
C LEU A 195 -3.50 2.48 16.04
N LEU A 196 -4.25 1.43 15.69
CA LEU A 196 -3.91 0.46 14.63
C LEU A 196 -4.44 0.94 13.26
N GLY A 197 -4.08 2.16 12.85
CA GLY A 197 -4.58 2.75 11.61
C GLY A 197 -4.25 4.22 11.45
N GLY A 198 -4.64 4.79 10.31
CA GLY A 198 -4.62 6.24 10.08
C GLY A 198 -4.00 6.68 8.75
N ASN A 199 -4.00 8.00 8.56
CA ASN A 199 -3.45 8.67 7.40
C ASN A 199 -2.03 9.23 7.69
N THR A 200 -1.08 8.89 6.83
CA THR A 200 0.33 9.32 6.87
C THR A 200 0.79 9.82 5.50
N SER A 201 1.73 10.77 5.44
CA SER A 201 2.06 11.43 4.15
C SER A 201 2.73 10.50 3.12
N ARG A 202 3.68 9.66 3.57
CA ARG A 202 4.48 8.73 2.75
C ARG A 202 4.89 7.53 3.59
N ASN A 203 4.74 6.32 3.06
CA ASN A 203 5.18 5.10 3.73
C ASN A 203 5.87 4.21 2.69
N PRO A 204 6.89 3.45 3.10
CA PRO A 204 7.43 2.35 2.30
C PRO A 204 6.32 1.34 1.97
N GLU A 205 6.40 0.72 0.80
CA GLU A 205 5.47 -0.34 0.36
C GLU A 205 5.37 -1.47 1.38
N GLN A 206 6.49 -1.87 1.98
CA GLN A 206 6.57 -2.96 2.94
C GLN A 206 5.69 -2.72 4.18
N LYS A 207 5.49 -1.46 4.59
CA LYS A 207 4.61 -1.15 5.74
C LYS A 207 3.14 -1.43 5.44
N PHE A 208 2.70 -1.23 4.19
CA PHE A 208 1.35 -1.62 3.77
C PHE A 208 1.23 -3.14 3.70
N GLN A 209 2.26 -3.82 3.17
CA GLN A 209 2.28 -5.28 3.07
C GLN A 209 2.29 -5.97 4.44
N TYR A 210 2.90 -5.36 5.45
CA TYR A 210 2.80 -5.85 6.82
C TYR A 210 1.35 -6.00 7.27
N PHE A 211 0.53 -4.94 7.17
CA PHE A 211 -0.87 -4.99 7.61
C PHE A 211 -1.76 -5.82 6.70
N MET A 212 -1.49 -5.78 5.39
CA MET A 212 -2.29 -6.46 4.38
C MET A 212 -2.11 -7.96 4.36
N GLU A 213 -0.87 -8.44 4.49
CA GLU A 213 -0.54 -9.86 4.49
C GLU A 213 -0.59 -10.47 5.91
N ASN A 214 -0.90 -9.68 6.95
CA ASN A 214 -1.09 -10.21 8.29
C ASN A 214 -2.38 -11.07 8.34
N PRO A 215 -2.32 -12.30 8.90
CA PRO A 215 -3.41 -13.28 8.82
C PRO A 215 -4.67 -12.89 9.58
N VAL A 216 -4.62 -11.89 10.47
CA VAL A 216 -5.78 -11.39 11.21
C VAL A 216 -6.15 -9.99 10.72
N ILE A 217 -5.20 -9.06 10.67
CA ILE A 217 -5.47 -7.66 10.28
C ILE A 217 -6.01 -7.59 8.86
N GLY A 218 -5.42 -8.35 7.92
CA GLY A 218 -5.88 -8.42 6.54
C GLY A 218 -7.33 -8.90 6.44
N VAL A 219 -7.69 -9.94 7.21
CA VAL A 219 -9.05 -10.51 7.27
C VAL A 219 -10.04 -9.51 7.84
N VAL A 220 -9.73 -8.89 8.98
CA VAL A 220 -10.59 -7.85 9.58
C VAL A 220 -10.81 -6.69 8.59
N ALA A 221 -9.74 -6.24 7.92
CA ALA A 221 -9.80 -5.20 6.89
C ALA A 221 -10.60 -5.61 5.64
N ALA A 222 -10.70 -6.90 5.33
CA ALA A 222 -11.56 -7.39 4.25
C ALA A 222 -13.04 -7.44 4.66
N LEU A 223 -13.33 -7.99 5.84
CA LEU A 223 -14.68 -8.15 6.36
C LEU A 223 -15.38 -6.80 6.62
N GLN A 224 -14.67 -5.81 7.15
CA GLN A 224 -15.24 -4.47 7.40
C GLN A 224 -15.67 -3.71 6.12
N ASP A 225 -15.22 -4.19 4.95
CA ASP A 225 -15.60 -3.68 3.63
C ASP A 225 -16.55 -4.62 2.88
N GLY A 226 -17.04 -5.67 3.55
CA GLY A 226 -17.97 -6.65 2.98
C GLY A 226 -17.34 -7.53 1.90
N ARG A 227 -16.01 -7.68 1.90
CA ARG A 227 -15.32 -8.57 0.97
C ARG A 227 -15.44 -10.01 1.49
N ASN A 228 -15.75 -10.93 0.58
CA ASN A 228 -15.83 -12.36 0.90
C ASN A 228 -14.43 -12.88 1.25
N VAL A 229 -14.26 -13.48 2.43
CA VAL A 229 -12.99 -14.07 2.91
C VAL A 229 -13.06 -15.60 2.81
N PRO A 230 -12.02 -16.29 2.31
CA PRO A 230 -11.98 -17.76 2.30
C PRO A 230 -12.09 -18.36 3.71
N ASP A 231 -12.79 -19.48 3.84
CA ASP A 231 -13.02 -20.14 5.13
C ASP A 231 -11.71 -20.49 5.87
N ASP A 232 -10.67 -20.90 5.15
CA ASP A 232 -9.36 -21.20 5.73
C ASP A 232 -8.70 -19.96 6.32
N ASP A 233 -8.82 -18.81 5.66
CA ASP A 233 -8.28 -17.54 6.15
C ASP A 233 -9.06 -17.05 7.36
N PHE A 234 -10.40 -17.19 7.33
CA PHE A 234 -11.24 -16.85 8.49
C PHE A 234 -10.93 -17.73 9.70
N ARG A 235 -10.84 -19.06 9.53
CA ARG A 235 -10.44 -19.99 10.60
C ARG A 235 -9.07 -19.65 11.18
N ARG A 236 -8.11 -19.30 10.32
CA ARG A 236 -6.78 -18.87 10.74
C ARG A 236 -6.83 -17.56 11.53
N ALA A 237 -7.65 -16.60 11.10
CA ALA A 237 -7.84 -15.34 11.82
C ALA A 237 -8.44 -15.58 13.21
N VAL A 238 -9.43 -16.47 13.34
CA VAL A 238 -10.01 -16.88 14.63
C VAL A 238 -8.96 -17.49 15.56
N ALA A 239 -8.10 -18.37 15.04
CA ALA A 239 -7.06 -19.01 15.85
C ALA A 239 -5.99 -18.02 16.34
N LEU A 240 -5.67 -17.00 15.55
CA LEU A 240 -4.59 -16.04 15.82
C LEU A 240 -5.06 -14.71 16.43
N GLY A 241 -6.37 -14.45 16.44
CA GLY A 241 -6.98 -13.19 16.88
C GLY A 241 -6.65 -12.80 18.33
N PRO A 242 -6.79 -13.71 19.31
CA PRO A 242 -6.45 -13.42 20.70
C PRO A 242 -4.98 -12.99 20.88
N ASP A 243 -4.06 -13.72 20.25
CA ASP A 243 -2.62 -13.43 20.33
C ASP A 243 -2.27 -12.10 19.67
N LEU A 244 -2.94 -11.73 18.57
CA LEU A 244 -2.74 -10.42 17.96
C LEU A 244 -3.14 -9.28 18.92
N LEU A 245 -4.29 -9.37 19.59
CA LEU A 245 -4.73 -8.33 20.52
C LEU A 245 -3.78 -8.22 21.72
N ALA A 246 -3.36 -9.36 22.28
CA ALA A 246 -2.38 -9.41 23.36
C ALA A 246 -1.03 -8.82 22.93
N PHE A 247 -0.55 -9.18 21.74
CA PHE A 247 0.70 -8.67 21.17
C PHE A 247 0.65 -7.15 20.96
N LEU A 248 -0.43 -6.62 20.38
CA LEU A 248 -0.58 -5.19 20.13
C LEU A 248 -0.99 -4.39 21.37
N ASN A 249 -1.12 -5.04 22.53
CA ASN A 249 -1.56 -4.43 23.78
C ASN A 249 -2.91 -3.72 23.64
N ILE A 250 -3.89 -4.37 23.00
CA ILE A 250 -5.23 -3.83 22.76
C ILE A 250 -6.20 -4.36 23.81
N HIS A 251 -6.81 -3.47 24.59
CA HIS A 251 -7.82 -3.82 25.60
C HIS A 251 -9.22 -3.30 25.28
N THR A 252 -9.33 -2.28 24.43
CA THR A 252 -10.61 -1.70 24.02
C THR A 252 -10.77 -1.76 22.51
N VAL A 253 -11.96 -2.17 22.07
CA VAL A 253 -12.37 -2.14 20.66
C VAL A 253 -13.58 -1.23 20.51
N LEU A 254 -13.53 -0.31 19.54
CA LEU A 254 -14.69 0.48 19.11
C LEU A 254 -15.11 0.05 17.70
N VAL A 255 -16.42 0.02 17.46
CA VAL A 255 -17.00 -0.32 16.16
C VAL A 255 -17.99 0.75 15.74
N HIS A 256 -17.66 1.51 14.70
CA HIS A 256 -18.57 2.45 14.03
C HIS A 256 -19.55 1.66 13.15
N ARG A 257 -20.71 1.28 13.72
CA ARG A 257 -21.68 0.38 13.06
C ARG A 257 -22.24 0.94 11.76
N ASP A 258 -22.27 2.25 11.57
CA ASP A 258 -22.70 2.90 10.33
C ASP A 258 -21.65 2.86 9.21
N LYS A 259 -20.43 2.39 9.51
CA LYS A 259 -19.29 2.31 8.58
C LYS A 259 -18.92 0.89 8.17
N VAL A 260 -19.59 -0.13 8.71
CA VAL A 260 -19.27 -1.55 8.46
C VAL A 260 -20.54 -2.33 8.05
N PRO A 261 -20.39 -3.49 7.38
CA PRO A 261 -21.51 -4.38 7.09
C PRO A 261 -22.25 -4.86 8.36
N PRO A 262 -23.56 -5.17 8.27
CA PRO A 262 -24.33 -5.61 9.44
C PRO A 262 -23.83 -6.88 10.11
N ASP A 263 -23.21 -7.80 9.37
CA ASP A 263 -22.67 -9.08 9.83
C ASP A 263 -21.23 -8.98 10.36
N PHE A 264 -20.57 -7.83 10.19
CA PHE A 264 -19.17 -7.65 10.57
C PHE A 264 -18.95 -7.83 12.08
N GLU A 265 -19.88 -7.36 12.91
CA GLU A 265 -19.75 -7.44 14.37
C GLU A 265 -19.78 -8.89 14.87
N ASP A 266 -20.67 -9.72 14.32
CA ASP A 266 -20.74 -11.16 14.65
C ASP A 266 -19.45 -11.88 14.24
N GLN A 267 -18.92 -11.56 13.06
CA GLN A 267 -17.63 -12.08 12.59
C GLN A 267 -16.47 -11.60 13.49
N LEU A 268 -16.49 -10.35 13.91
CA LEU A 268 -15.47 -9.75 14.77
C LEU A 268 -15.42 -10.42 16.15
N THR A 269 -16.58 -10.64 16.77
CA THR A 269 -16.68 -11.34 18.07
C THR A 269 -16.36 -12.84 17.98
N THR A 270 -16.37 -13.42 16.77
CA THR A 270 -15.86 -14.77 16.52
C THR A 270 -14.33 -14.79 16.45
N ILE A 271 -13.73 -13.76 15.85
CA ILE A 271 -12.26 -13.63 15.70
C ILE A 271 -11.61 -13.23 17.04
N PHE A 272 -12.26 -12.35 17.80
CA PHE A 272 -11.68 -11.74 18.99
C PHE A 272 -12.48 -12.04 20.27
N PRO A 273 -11.80 -12.22 21.41
CA PRO A 273 -12.43 -12.46 22.70
C PRO A 273 -12.99 -11.15 23.29
N LEU A 274 -14.17 -10.74 22.80
CA LEU A 274 -14.78 -9.44 23.11
C LEU A 274 -16.00 -9.57 24.02
N THR A 275 -16.10 -8.68 25.01
CA THR A 275 -17.32 -8.48 25.80
C THR A 275 -17.91 -7.10 25.52
N PHE A 276 -19.14 -7.08 25.02
CA PHE A 276 -19.89 -5.84 24.79
C PHE A 276 -20.05 -5.05 26.09
N GLN A 277 -19.79 -3.74 26.02
CA GLN A 277 -19.91 -2.82 27.15
C GLN A 277 -21.12 -1.91 26.99
N ASP A 278 -21.11 -1.09 25.94
CA ASP A 278 -22.17 -0.13 25.64
C ASP A 278 -22.17 0.24 24.14
N ALA A 279 -23.20 0.99 23.71
CA ALA A 279 -23.25 1.60 22.40
C ALA A 279 -23.87 3.00 22.49
N GLN A 280 -23.18 4.00 21.94
CA GLN A 280 -23.64 5.39 21.93
C GLN A 280 -23.36 6.04 20.58
N GLY A 281 -24.35 6.72 20.01
CA GLY A 281 -24.19 7.47 18.76
C GLY A 281 -23.80 6.62 17.55
N GLY A 282 -24.17 5.33 17.51
CA GLY A 282 -23.80 4.41 16.43
C GLY A 282 -22.44 3.73 16.61
N VAL A 283 -21.71 4.03 17.69
CA VAL A 283 -20.43 3.41 18.02
C VAL A 283 -20.64 2.42 19.16
N ALA A 284 -20.26 1.16 18.96
CA ALA A 284 -20.28 0.12 19.98
C ALA A 284 -18.89 -0.05 20.60
N ARG A 285 -18.83 -0.30 21.91
CA ARG A 285 -17.59 -0.49 22.67
C ARG A 285 -17.53 -1.89 23.26
N TYR A 286 -16.36 -2.52 23.12
CA TYR A 286 -16.05 -3.83 23.66
C TYR A 286 -14.78 -3.77 24.49
N GLU A 287 -14.77 -4.59 25.52
CA GLU A 287 -13.58 -4.91 26.30
C GLU A 287 -12.97 -6.22 25.77
N VAL A 288 -11.66 -6.27 25.67
CA VAL A 288 -10.91 -7.47 25.28
C VAL A 288 -10.57 -8.27 26.52
N HIS A 289 -10.79 -9.59 26.47
CA HIS A 289 -10.29 -10.51 27.48
C HIS A 289 -9.21 -11.41 26.89
N GLY A 290 -7.98 -11.29 27.38
CA GLY A 290 -6.86 -12.07 26.88
C GLY A 290 -5.79 -12.26 27.94
N GLN A 291 -4.99 -13.30 27.78
CA GLN A 291 -3.78 -13.50 28.57
C GLN A 291 -2.58 -13.01 27.75
N PRO A 292 -1.51 -12.53 28.41
CA PRO A 292 -0.24 -12.27 27.73
C PRO A 292 0.27 -13.53 27.02
N ILE A 293 1.06 -13.34 25.96
CA ILE A 293 1.66 -14.44 25.21
C ILE A 293 2.69 -15.15 26.10
N ALA A 294 2.35 -16.36 26.54
CA ALA A 294 3.23 -17.17 27.39
C ALA A 294 4.38 -17.78 26.60
N SER A 295 4.11 -18.32 25.41
CA SER A 295 5.13 -18.91 24.55
C SER A 295 4.74 -18.90 23.09
N LEU A 296 5.75 -18.88 22.22
CA LEU A 296 5.63 -19.01 20.77
C LEU A 296 6.67 -20.00 20.26
N ASP A 297 6.35 -20.71 19.19
CA ASP A 297 7.27 -21.54 18.41
C ASP A 297 6.86 -21.45 16.94
N LEU A 298 7.58 -20.63 16.17
CA LEU A 298 7.20 -20.22 14.83
C LEU A 298 8.34 -20.49 13.84
N THR A 299 8.02 -21.19 12.78
CA THR A 299 8.87 -21.40 11.61
C THR A 299 8.47 -20.45 10.48
N PRO A 300 9.31 -20.27 9.43
CA PRO A 300 8.94 -19.52 8.24
C PRO A 300 7.67 -20.01 7.52
N ALA A 301 7.23 -21.26 7.76
CA ALA A 301 5.99 -21.80 7.23
C ALA A 301 4.74 -21.30 7.97
N ASP A 302 4.89 -20.83 9.21
CA ASP A 302 3.78 -20.42 10.06
C ASP A 302 3.35 -18.98 9.74
N PRO A 303 2.12 -18.74 9.26
CA PRO A 303 1.71 -17.37 8.90
C PRO A 303 1.65 -16.41 10.09
N ALA A 304 1.55 -16.93 11.31
CA ALA A 304 1.63 -16.14 12.54
C ALA A 304 2.98 -15.42 12.68
N LEU A 305 4.07 -15.96 12.11
CA LEU A 305 5.38 -15.31 12.10
C LEU A 305 5.30 -13.89 11.53
N ARG A 306 4.38 -13.64 10.57
CA ARG A 306 4.22 -12.32 9.94
C ARG A 306 3.95 -11.18 10.93
N SER A 307 3.26 -11.45 12.04
CA SER A 307 3.01 -10.44 13.10
C SER A 307 4.30 -9.97 13.79
N TYR A 308 5.36 -10.77 13.74
CA TYR A 308 6.62 -10.52 14.44
C TYR A 308 7.72 -10.01 13.51
N LEU A 309 7.45 -9.85 12.21
CA LEU A 309 8.41 -9.36 11.22
C LEU A 309 8.15 -7.87 10.93
N ASP A 310 9.15 -7.02 11.14
CA ASP A 310 9.08 -5.62 10.71
C ASP A 310 9.71 -5.45 9.32
N PHE A 311 10.99 -5.05 9.22
CA PHE A 311 11.65 -4.82 7.94
C PHE A 311 12.89 -5.71 7.75
N GLY A 312 13.39 -5.74 6.51
CA GLY A 312 14.67 -6.39 6.17
C GLY A 312 14.57 -7.87 5.81
N TRP A 313 13.38 -8.45 5.91
CA TRP A 313 13.09 -9.85 5.56
C TRP A 313 12.72 -10.01 4.09
N GLY A 314 13.14 -11.14 3.50
CA GLY A 314 12.72 -11.61 2.18
C GLY A 314 11.36 -12.33 2.23
N GLU A 315 11.14 -13.23 1.27
CA GLU A 315 9.98 -14.12 1.26
C GLU A 315 10.35 -15.48 1.88
N PRO A 316 9.41 -16.18 2.55
CA PRO A 316 9.67 -17.52 3.05
C PRO A 316 10.05 -18.48 1.91
N SER A 317 11.17 -19.16 2.07
CA SER A 317 11.58 -20.30 1.26
C SER A 317 11.07 -21.56 1.94
N LEU A 318 9.96 -22.11 1.44
CA LEU A 318 9.39 -23.34 1.95
C LEU A 318 9.95 -24.54 1.18
N SER A 319 10.61 -25.45 1.88
CA SER A 319 11.28 -26.60 1.26
C SER A 319 10.98 -27.88 2.02
N LYS A 320 11.17 -29.04 1.39
CA LYS A 320 11.01 -30.32 2.10
C LYS A 320 12.11 -30.57 3.13
N ALA A 321 13.19 -29.79 3.08
CA ALA A 321 14.37 -30.02 3.89
C ALA A 321 14.51 -29.04 5.05
N MET A 322 14.45 -27.74 4.76
CA MET A 322 14.56 -26.68 5.77
C MET A 322 13.88 -25.40 5.31
N ASP A 323 12.86 -24.97 6.04
CA ASP A 323 12.20 -23.68 5.81
C ASP A 323 13.11 -22.55 6.29
N ALA A 324 13.22 -21.49 5.49
CA ALA A 324 14.11 -20.37 5.79
C ALA A 324 13.47 -19.03 5.42
N LEU A 325 13.67 -18.04 6.28
CA LEU A 325 13.36 -16.65 6.01
C LEU A 325 14.64 -15.82 6.10
N TRP A 326 15.07 -15.27 4.97
CA TRP A 326 16.33 -14.54 4.91
C TRP A 326 16.19 -13.07 5.29
N ALA A 327 17.12 -12.58 6.11
CA ALA A 327 17.43 -11.16 6.18
C ALA A 327 18.14 -10.78 4.87
N VAL A 328 17.46 -10.04 4.00
CA VAL A 328 17.93 -9.64 2.66
C VAL A 328 18.60 -8.27 2.65
N LYS A 329 18.68 -7.62 3.82
CA LYS A 329 19.40 -6.38 4.08
C LYS A 329 20.36 -6.59 5.24
N ARG A 330 21.30 -5.65 5.42
CA ARG A 330 22.16 -5.61 6.61
C ARG A 330 21.37 -5.47 7.90
N ASP A 331 20.29 -4.70 7.86
CA ASP A 331 19.42 -4.50 9.01
C ASP A 331 18.11 -5.23 8.78
N ALA A 332 17.73 -6.09 9.72
CA ALA A 332 16.44 -6.75 9.78
C ALA A 332 15.86 -6.61 11.18
N ALA A 333 14.54 -6.46 11.29
CA ALA A 333 13.89 -6.17 12.56
C ALA A 333 12.76 -7.15 12.88
N LEU A 334 12.74 -7.58 14.14
CA LEU A 334 11.68 -8.38 14.76
C LEU A 334 10.92 -7.52 15.77
N LEU A 335 9.65 -7.83 15.95
CA LEU A 335 8.84 -7.33 17.04
C LEU A 335 8.67 -8.48 18.04
N LEU A 336 9.11 -8.29 19.28
CA LEU A 336 9.06 -9.30 20.32
C LEU A 336 7.83 -9.06 21.21
N PRO A 337 7.14 -10.12 21.70
CA PRO A 337 6.09 -9.95 22.69
C PRO A 337 6.58 -9.16 23.91
N ALA A 338 5.73 -8.27 24.43
CA ALA A 338 6.02 -7.61 25.69
C ALA A 338 5.91 -8.63 26.84
N SER A 339 6.86 -8.61 27.77
CA SER A 339 6.78 -9.40 29.00
C SER A 339 7.16 -8.56 30.22
N SER A 340 6.30 -8.62 31.24
CA SER A 340 6.59 -8.11 32.59
C SER A 340 7.34 -9.13 33.45
N GLN A 341 7.47 -10.36 32.97
CA GLN A 341 8.24 -11.44 33.60
C GLN A 341 9.53 -11.71 32.81
N PRO A 342 10.58 -12.28 33.44
CA PRO A 342 11.76 -12.72 32.72
C PRO A 342 11.37 -13.62 31.54
N SER A 343 11.97 -13.42 30.39
CA SER A 343 11.64 -14.16 29.16
C SER A 343 12.89 -14.61 28.42
N GLN A 344 12.70 -15.60 27.56
CA GLN A 344 13.72 -16.13 26.67
C GLN A 344 13.28 -15.97 25.21
N LEU A 345 14.15 -15.38 24.41
CA LEU A 345 14.10 -15.38 22.97
C LEU A 345 15.08 -16.45 22.46
N ILE A 346 14.59 -17.43 21.73
CA ILE A 346 15.40 -18.49 21.15
C ILE A 346 15.28 -18.37 19.63
N LEU A 347 16.41 -18.14 18.96
CA LEU A 347 16.49 -18.01 17.52
C LEU A 347 17.33 -19.15 16.95
N THR A 348 16.77 -19.89 16.00
CA THR A 348 17.55 -20.80 15.16
C THR A 348 17.93 -20.06 13.89
N LEU A 349 19.23 -19.78 13.73
CA LEU A 349 19.79 -18.97 12.65
C LEU A 349 20.72 -19.81 11.77
N TYR A 350 20.77 -19.48 10.48
CA TYR A 350 21.75 -20.03 9.55
C TYR A 350 22.61 -18.91 8.95
N SER A 351 23.92 -19.15 8.86
CA SER A 351 24.86 -18.27 8.17
C SER A 351 25.76 -19.07 7.21
N PRO A 352 25.92 -18.65 5.93
CA PRO A 352 26.83 -19.31 4.99
C PRO A 352 28.30 -19.27 5.40
N GLY A 353 28.69 -18.24 6.15
CA GLY A 353 30.06 -18.01 6.60
C GLY A 353 30.11 -17.40 8.00
N PRO A 354 31.31 -17.11 8.54
CA PRO A 354 31.43 -16.43 9.83
C PRO A 354 30.75 -15.06 9.78
N GLN A 355 29.89 -14.79 10.76
CA GLN A 355 29.03 -13.61 10.82
C GLN A 355 29.00 -13.04 12.23
N THR A 356 28.89 -11.72 12.33
CA THR A 356 28.66 -11.02 13.59
C THR A 356 27.37 -10.24 13.47
N LEU A 357 26.46 -10.41 14.43
CA LEU A 357 25.18 -9.71 14.49
C LEU A 357 25.19 -8.82 15.74
N ARG A 358 25.07 -7.50 15.56
CA ARG A 358 24.83 -6.56 16.66
C ARG A 358 23.32 -6.41 16.84
N LEU A 359 22.84 -6.54 18.07
CA LEU A 359 21.43 -6.46 18.41
C LEU A 359 21.16 -5.15 19.13
N ASP A 360 20.22 -4.37 18.61
CA ASP A 360 19.69 -3.17 19.26
C ASP A 360 18.23 -3.46 19.66
N LEU A 361 17.85 -3.16 20.91
CA LEU A 361 16.50 -3.38 21.43
C LEU A 361 15.89 -2.04 21.87
N ASP A 362 14.71 -1.72 21.34
CA ASP A 362 14.01 -0.45 21.56
C ASP A 362 14.90 0.79 21.26
N GLY A 363 15.80 0.65 20.28
CA GLY A 363 16.73 1.70 19.83
C GLY A 363 18.06 1.76 20.60
N GLU A 364 18.26 0.93 21.61
CA GLU A 364 19.48 0.89 22.43
C GLU A 364 20.34 -0.35 22.13
N PRO A 365 21.68 -0.25 22.06
CA PRO A 365 22.54 -1.41 21.89
C PRO A 365 22.35 -2.41 23.04
N TRP A 366 22.16 -3.69 22.71
CA TRP A 366 21.81 -4.72 23.68
C TRP A 366 22.85 -5.85 23.74
N GLU A 367 23.08 -6.54 22.62
CA GLU A 367 23.90 -7.76 22.57
C GLU A 367 24.71 -7.88 21.28
N THR A 368 25.72 -8.76 21.26
CA THR A 368 26.45 -9.09 20.02
C THR A 368 26.64 -10.60 19.91
N LEU A 369 26.15 -11.16 18.81
CA LEU A 369 26.25 -12.57 18.49
C LEU A 369 27.36 -12.82 17.47
N THR A 370 28.12 -13.89 17.68
CA THR A 370 29.05 -14.42 16.67
C THR A 370 28.56 -15.77 16.21
N LEU A 371 28.28 -15.89 14.92
CA LEU A 371 27.82 -17.11 14.27
C LEU A 371 28.95 -17.75 13.48
N SER A 372 29.20 -19.03 13.74
CA SER A 372 29.97 -19.89 12.85
C SER A 372 29.19 -20.18 11.54
N PRO A 373 29.84 -20.67 10.47
CA PRO A 373 29.11 -21.19 9.31
C PRO A 373 28.16 -22.34 9.71
N GLY A 374 26.94 -22.35 9.17
CA GLY A 374 25.92 -23.37 9.43
C GLY A 374 24.80 -22.92 10.37
N VAL A 375 23.99 -23.88 10.81
CA VAL A 375 22.84 -23.67 11.70
C VAL A 375 23.32 -23.56 13.15
N GLN A 376 22.86 -22.54 13.85
CA GLN A 376 23.08 -22.33 15.28
C GLN A 376 21.79 -21.92 15.96
N GLU A 377 21.58 -22.46 17.15
CA GLU A 377 20.55 -21.99 18.07
C GLU A 377 21.18 -21.01 19.06
N VAL A 378 20.53 -19.86 19.23
CA VAL A 378 20.96 -18.81 20.15
C VAL A 378 19.83 -18.52 21.11
N THR A 379 20.14 -18.51 22.41
CA THR A 379 19.19 -18.11 23.47
C THR A 379 19.61 -16.76 24.03
N LEU A 380 18.65 -15.83 24.09
CA LEU A 380 18.80 -14.46 24.58
C LEU A 380 17.76 -14.21 25.67
N ASN A 381 18.09 -13.35 26.63
CA ASN A 381 17.18 -12.96 27.72
C ASN A 381 16.89 -11.46 27.61
N PRO A 382 15.85 -11.04 26.87
CA PRO A 382 15.56 -9.62 26.71
C PRO A 382 15.18 -8.96 28.04
N PRO A 383 15.57 -7.69 28.25
CA PRO A 383 15.09 -6.90 29.38
C PRO A 383 13.57 -6.77 29.34
N LEU A 384 12.96 -6.61 30.52
CA LEU A 384 11.51 -6.48 30.67
C LEU A 384 10.96 -5.31 29.84
N ALA A 385 9.79 -5.52 29.25
CA ALA A 385 9.09 -4.49 28.49
C ALA A 385 8.60 -3.37 29.41
N ARG A 386 8.66 -2.11 28.93
CA ARG A 386 8.38 -0.93 29.77
C ARG A 386 6.89 -0.56 29.85
N ASN A 387 6.10 -0.88 28.83
CA ASN A 387 4.77 -0.31 28.63
C ASN A 387 3.78 -1.27 27.94
N GLY A 388 4.01 -2.59 28.02
CA GLY A 388 3.12 -3.61 27.45
C GLY A 388 3.12 -3.73 25.92
N PHE A 389 3.77 -2.81 25.19
CA PHE A 389 3.89 -2.88 23.73
C PHE A 389 5.06 -3.78 23.28
N PRO A 390 5.00 -4.32 22.06
CA PRO A 390 6.08 -5.13 21.51
C PRO A 390 7.42 -4.41 21.55
N GLN A 391 8.47 -5.13 21.94
CA GLN A 391 9.83 -4.60 21.91
C GLN A 391 10.40 -4.72 20.50
N HIS A 392 11.09 -3.69 20.04
CA HIS A 392 11.64 -3.62 18.69
C HIS A 392 13.09 -4.09 18.68
N LEU A 393 13.33 -5.30 18.17
CA LEU A 393 14.67 -5.88 18.03
C LEU A 393 15.19 -5.62 16.62
N VAL A 394 16.22 -4.79 16.48
CA VAL A 394 16.95 -4.59 15.22
C VAL A 394 18.23 -5.41 15.24
N ILE A 395 18.39 -6.25 14.22
CA ILE A 395 19.54 -7.13 14.01
C ILE A 395 20.40 -6.53 12.90
N HIS A 396 21.60 -6.09 13.25
CA HIS A 396 22.58 -5.52 12.34
C HIS A 396 23.63 -6.55 11.96
N ALA A 397 23.58 -7.05 10.73
CA ALA A 397 24.57 -7.96 10.21
C ALA A 397 25.82 -7.23 9.71
N HIS A 398 26.98 -7.67 10.17
CA HIS A 398 28.26 -7.09 9.76
C HIS A 398 28.62 -7.43 8.31
N ARG A 399 28.17 -8.59 7.82
CA ARG A 399 28.43 -9.09 6.47
C ARG A 399 27.14 -9.40 5.72
N VAL A 400 27.22 -9.30 4.40
CA VAL A 400 26.23 -9.82 3.44
C VAL A 400 26.95 -10.78 2.50
N PHE A 401 26.20 -11.68 1.90
CA PHE A 401 26.69 -12.74 1.04
C PHE A 401 26.17 -12.54 -0.39
N ASP A 402 26.92 -13.03 -1.37
CA ASP A 402 26.47 -13.07 -2.76
C ASP A 402 25.38 -14.16 -2.88
N PRO A 403 24.15 -13.81 -3.29
CA PRO A 403 23.08 -14.77 -3.51
C PRO A 403 23.50 -15.98 -4.36
N ALA A 404 24.33 -15.78 -5.40
CA ALA A 404 24.77 -16.86 -6.29
C ALA A 404 25.65 -17.90 -5.60
N THR A 405 26.22 -17.57 -4.43
CA THR A 405 27.05 -18.49 -3.63
C THR A 405 26.26 -19.28 -2.60
N ILE A 406 25.01 -18.90 -2.35
CA ILE A 406 24.13 -19.59 -1.40
C ILE A 406 23.44 -20.74 -2.15
N PRO A 407 23.47 -21.97 -1.62
CA PRO A 407 22.83 -23.08 -2.31
C PRO A 407 21.30 -22.88 -2.34
N LEU A 408 20.65 -23.34 -3.41
CA LEU A 408 19.18 -23.30 -3.53
C LEU A 408 18.48 -24.13 -2.45
N ASN A 409 19.16 -25.14 -1.90
CA ASN A 409 18.75 -25.88 -0.72
C ASN A 409 19.86 -25.80 0.36
N LEU A 410 19.46 -25.46 1.58
CA LEU A 410 20.36 -25.34 2.72
C LEU A 410 20.70 -26.69 3.39
N ASP A 411 19.96 -27.76 3.11
CA ASP A 411 20.31 -29.13 3.51
C ASP A 411 21.16 -29.82 2.44
N SER A 412 22.47 -29.84 2.64
CA SER A 412 23.43 -30.44 1.71
C SER A 412 23.41 -31.98 1.70
N ASN A 413 22.70 -32.64 2.61
CA ASN A 413 22.69 -34.11 2.72
C ASN A 413 21.65 -34.79 1.84
N ARG A 414 20.84 -34.03 1.08
CA ARG A 414 19.86 -34.56 0.13
C ARG A 414 19.98 -33.82 -1.19
N ALA A 415 20.09 -34.57 -2.29
CA ALA A 415 19.84 -34.04 -3.63
C ALA A 415 18.36 -33.67 -3.74
N SER A 416 17.97 -32.50 -3.22
CA SER A 416 16.57 -32.14 -3.07
C SER A 416 15.98 -31.60 -4.37
N ASP A 417 14.65 -31.67 -4.45
CA ASP A 417 13.83 -31.14 -5.53
C ASP A 417 13.63 -29.60 -5.42
N ASP A 418 14.22 -28.92 -4.44
CA ASP A 418 13.91 -27.51 -4.14
C ASP A 418 14.45 -26.52 -5.18
N ALA A 419 15.34 -26.98 -6.07
CA ALA A 419 15.76 -26.26 -7.25
C ALA A 419 14.83 -26.48 -8.46
N LEU A 420 13.92 -27.46 -8.41
CA LEU A 420 12.97 -27.71 -9.51
C LEU A 420 11.95 -26.57 -9.57
N VAL A 421 11.67 -26.15 -10.79
CA VAL A 421 10.55 -25.23 -11.04
C VAL A 421 9.26 -26.06 -11.00
N GLY A 422 8.59 -26.09 -9.87
CA GLY A 422 7.30 -26.79 -9.71
C GLY A 422 7.40 -28.28 -9.96
N ALA A 423 6.45 -28.84 -10.70
CA ALA A 423 6.49 -30.23 -11.15
C ALA A 423 7.23 -30.39 -12.50
N THR A 424 7.97 -29.36 -12.94
CA THR A 424 8.81 -29.47 -14.14
C THR A 424 10.10 -30.25 -13.82
N ARG A 425 10.71 -30.84 -14.86
CA ARG A 425 12.01 -31.52 -14.73
C ARG A 425 13.21 -30.57 -14.85
N VAL A 426 12.97 -29.26 -14.89
CA VAL A 426 14.02 -28.25 -15.05
C VAL A 426 14.37 -27.68 -13.69
N ARG A 427 15.68 -27.67 -13.40
CA ARG A 427 16.24 -27.04 -12.22
C ARG A 427 16.63 -25.61 -12.55
N SER A 428 16.22 -24.66 -11.71
CA SER A 428 16.73 -23.30 -11.79
C SER A 428 18.17 -23.25 -11.29
N PRO A 429 19.09 -22.59 -12.01
CA PRO A 429 20.42 -22.29 -11.50
C PRO A 429 20.44 -21.05 -10.59
N LEU A 430 19.31 -20.35 -10.44
CA LEU A 430 19.18 -19.08 -9.72
C LEU A 430 18.05 -19.11 -8.70
N HIS A 431 18.11 -18.22 -7.72
CA HIS A 431 16.97 -17.93 -6.85
C HIS A 431 15.99 -17.01 -7.57
N ILE A 432 14.71 -17.37 -7.59
CA ILE A 432 13.65 -16.61 -8.27
C ILE A 432 12.52 -16.35 -7.28
N VAL A 433 12.07 -15.11 -7.22
CA VAL A 433 10.86 -14.72 -6.47
C VAL A 433 9.95 -13.95 -7.41
N ALA A 434 8.73 -14.44 -7.60
CA ALA A 434 7.68 -13.74 -8.32
C ALA A 434 6.59 -13.30 -7.34
N ARG A 435 6.30 -12.00 -7.28
CA ARG A 435 5.24 -11.45 -6.42
C ARG A 435 4.26 -10.63 -7.23
N SER A 436 2.98 -10.89 -7.01
CA SER A 436 1.89 -10.20 -7.71
C SER A 436 0.90 -9.61 -6.71
N ALA A 437 0.46 -8.39 -7.01
CA ALA A 437 -0.59 -7.71 -6.28
C ALA A 437 -1.48 -6.90 -7.24
N GLY A 438 -2.78 -7.20 -7.18
CA GLY A 438 -3.82 -6.34 -7.75
C GLY A 438 -3.82 -4.93 -7.15
N LYS A 439 -4.55 -4.00 -7.79
CA LYS A 439 -4.52 -2.57 -7.40
C LYS A 439 -4.92 -2.32 -5.94
N ASP A 440 -5.90 -3.07 -5.45
CA ASP A 440 -6.47 -2.88 -4.12
C ASP A 440 -5.71 -3.66 -3.04
N VAL A 441 -4.75 -4.50 -3.47
CA VAL A 441 -4.02 -5.45 -2.62
C VAL A 441 -2.50 -5.29 -2.80
N GLY A 442 -2.02 -4.09 -3.16
CA GLY A 442 -0.59 -3.75 -3.16
C GLY A 442 -0.09 -3.01 -4.39
N ASP A 443 -0.68 -3.23 -5.56
CA ASP A 443 -0.31 -2.59 -6.84
C ASP A 443 1.17 -2.74 -7.22
N PHE A 444 1.65 -4.00 -7.27
CA PHE A 444 2.99 -4.34 -7.73
C PHE A 444 3.01 -5.65 -8.53
N GLY A 445 4.05 -5.82 -9.34
CA GLY A 445 4.38 -7.07 -10.03
C GLY A 445 5.89 -7.22 -10.04
N HIS A 446 6.45 -7.69 -8.93
CA HIS A 446 7.90 -7.78 -8.71
C HIS A 446 8.43 -9.13 -9.16
N LEU A 447 9.61 -9.13 -9.79
CA LEU A 447 10.30 -10.33 -10.22
C LEU A 447 11.77 -10.19 -9.81
N TYR A 448 12.19 -10.95 -8.80
CA TYR A 448 13.56 -10.95 -8.32
C TYR A 448 14.31 -12.17 -8.86
N VAL A 449 15.51 -11.95 -9.38
CA VAL A 449 16.47 -12.99 -9.76
C VAL A 449 17.74 -12.77 -8.97
N ASN A 450 18.12 -13.73 -8.12
CA ASN A 450 19.19 -13.57 -7.13
C ASN A 450 19.03 -12.28 -6.30
N GLY A 451 17.78 -11.94 -5.95
CA GLY A 451 17.46 -10.74 -5.19
C GLY A 451 17.54 -9.42 -5.97
N GLN A 452 17.92 -9.43 -7.26
CA GLN A 452 17.86 -8.25 -8.11
C GLN A 452 16.48 -8.12 -8.74
N GLU A 453 15.82 -6.97 -8.58
CA GLU A 453 14.56 -6.67 -9.26
C GLU A 453 14.79 -6.52 -10.77
N VAL A 454 14.09 -7.31 -11.56
CA VAL A 454 14.21 -7.36 -13.02
C VAL A 454 12.86 -7.16 -13.74
N SER A 455 11.76 -7.01 -12.99
CA SER A 455 10.45 -6.70 -13.56
C SER A 455 10.38 -5.27 -14.08
N PRO A 456 9.71 -5.04 -15.22
CA PRO A 456 9.26 -3.70 -15.61
C PRO A 456 8.30 -3.07 -14.59
N ASN A 457 7.61 -3.91 -13.79
CA ASN A 457 6.68 -3.54 -12.74
C ASN A 457 5.62 -2.53 -13.22
N GLN A 458 4.93 -2.82 -14.32
CA GLN A 458 3.84 -1.99 -14.89
C GLN A 458 2.53 -2.76 -14.94
N ARG A 459 1.39 -2.05 -15.10
CA ARG A 459 0.07 -2.68 -15.23
C ARG A 459 0.06 -3.77 -16.31
N GLY A 460 -0.58 -4.90 -15.99
CA GLY A 460 -0.65 -6.08 -16.85
C GLY A 460 0.26 -7.21 -16.39
N TYR A 461 0.57 -8.13 -17.29
CA TYR A 461 1.58 -9.17 -17.06
C TYR A 461 2.98 -8.58 -17.22
N ASN A 462 3.83 -8.84 -16.25
CA ASN A 462 5.27 -8.62 -16.32
C ASN A 462 5.92 -10.00 -16.38
N LEU A 463 6.73 -10.27 -17.40
CA LEU A 463 7.34 -11.58 -17.65
C LEU A 463 8.85 -11.42 -17.79
N VAL A 464 9.60 -12.38 -17.24
CA VAL A 464 11.06 -12.46 -17.34
C VAL A 464 11.46 -13.85 -17.79
N ALA A 465 12.20 -13.93 -18.91
CA ALA A 465 12.78 -15.17 -19.43
C ALA A 465 14.21 -15.35 -18.90
N ILE A 466 14.53 -16.56 -18.44
CA ILE A 466 15.78 -16.89 -17.77
C ILE A 466 16.39 -18.13 -18.43
N ASP A 467 17.68 -18.04 -18.75
CA ASP A 467 18.45 -19.15 -19.29
C ASP A 467 18.68 -20.22 -18.21
N PRO A 468 18.16 -21.45 -18.39
CA PRO A 468 18.24 -22.51 -17.38
C PRO A 468 19.65 -23.10 -17.22
N LEU A 469 20.57 -22.82 -18.15
CA LEU A 469 21.94 -23.34 -18.12
C LEU A 469 22.93 -22.23 -17.73
N ALA A 470 22.85 -21.07 -18.40
CA ALA A 470 23.78 -19.97 -18.18
C ALA A 470 23.45 -19.15 -16.93
N GLY A 471 22.24 -19.27 -16.37
CA GLY A 471 21.85 -18.53 -15.17
C GLY A 471 21.85 -17.02 -15.37
N ARG A 472 21.29 -16.55 -16.49
CA ARG A 472 21.15 -15.11 -16.80
C ARG A 472 19.76 -14.78 -17.28
N VAL A 473 19.32 -13.56 -17.02
CA VAL A 473 18.11 -13.00 -17.63
C VAL A 473 18.34 -12.84 -19.13
N LEU A 474 17.43 -13.39 -19.93
CA LEU A 474 17.42 -13.27 -21.38
C LEU A 474 16.69 -11.99 -21.79
N GLU A 475 15.49 -11.78 -21.25
CA GLU A 475 14.64 -10.65 -21.56
C GLU A 475 13.60 -10.42 -20.46
N ALA A 476 13.19 -9.16 -20.27
CA ALA A 476 12.08 -8.76 -19.42
C ALA A 476 11.07 -7.95 -20.25
N ALA A 477 9.80 -8.33 -20.22
CA ALA A 477 8.74 -7.76 -21.04
C ALA A 477 7.48 -7.47 -20.23
N ARG A 478 6.65 -6.54 -20.72
CA ARG A 478 5.36 -6.18 -20.11
C ARG A 478 4.24 -6.18 -21.15
N PHE A 479 3.08 -6.70 -20.74
CA PHE A 479 1.90 -6.84 -21.59
C PHE A 479 0.66 -6.34 -20.85
N ASP A 480 0.15 -5.18 -21.26
CA ASP A 480 -1.04 -4.58 -20.66
C ASP A 480 -2.31 -5.23 -21.21
N THR A 481 -2.56 -6.47 -20.81
CA THR A 481 -3.77 -7.26 -21.17
C THR A 481 -5.01 -6.80 -20.40
N HIS A 482 -4.98 -5.65 -19.74
CA HIS A 482 -6.16 -5.05 -19.13
C HIS A 482 -6.82 -4.00 -20.02
N ASP A 483 -6.03 -3.10 -20.63
CA ASP A 483 -6.56 -1.96 -21.39
C ASP A 483 -7.32 -2.38 -22.66
N PRO A 484 -8.65 -2.17 -22.74
CA PRO A 484 -9.44 -2.56 -23.91
C PRO A 484 -8.99 -1.89 -25.21
N ARG A 485 -8.30 -0.74 -25.14
CA ARG A 485 -7.77 -0.04 -26.33
C ARG A 485 -6.53 -0.73 -26.91
N GLN A 486 -5.91 -1.61 -26.15
CA GLN A 486 -4.78 -2.44 -26.57
C GLN A 486 -5.22 -3.86 -26.96
N ALA A 487 -6.53 -4.14 -26.94
CA ALA A 487 -7.08 -5.42 -27.36
C ALA A 487 -7.26 -5.47 -28.88
N PRO A 488 -6.90 -6.59 -29.56
CA PRO A 488 -6.27 -7.79 -29.01
C PRO A 488 -4.72 -7.73 -29.02
N GLN A 489 -4.12 -6.61 -29.42
CA GLN A 489 -2.68 -6.54 -29.72
C GLN A 489 -1.79 -6.92 -28.54
N ALA A 490 -2.12 -6.53 -27.30
CA ALA A 490 -1.35 -6.87 -26.11
C ALA A 490 -1.36 -8.39 -25.83
N SER A 491 -2.49 -9.05 -26.03
CA SER A 491 -2.63 -10.51 -25.88
C SER A 491 -1.80 -11.24 -26.94
N ALA A 492 -1.97 -10.87 -28.20
CA ALA A 492 -1.23 -11.47 -29.31
C ALA A 492 0.29 -11.25 -29.19
N ALA A 493 0.72 -10.06 -28.74
CA ALA A 493 2.12 -9.76 -28.49
C ALA A 493 2.70 -10.63 -27.37
N MET A 494 1.95 -10.86 -26.28
CA MET A 494 2.36 -11.75 -25.20
C MET A 494 2.51 -13.19 -25.70
N ALA A 495 1.54 -13.67 -26.47
CA ALA A 495 1.57 -15.00 -27.07
C ALA A 495 2.78 -15.18 -28.01
N ALA A 496 3.02 -14.20 -28.89
CA ALA A 496 4.15 -14.19 -29.80
C ALA A 496 5.48 -14.20 -29.03
N TRP A 497 5.63 -13.35 -28.02
CA TRP A 497 6.83 -13.29 -27.18
C TRP A 497 7.15 -14.65 -26.54
N ILE A 498 6.18 -15.25 -25.84
CA ILE A 498 6.32 -16.60 -25.25
C ILE A 498 6.59 -17.66 -26.34
N GLY A 499 6.03 -17.49 -27.53
CA GLY A 499 6.22 -18.37 -28.69
C GLY A 499 7.65 -18.37 -29.24
N THR A 500 8.39 -17.27 -29.09
CA THR A 500 9.78 -17.15 -29.56
C THR A 500 10.80 -17.78 -28.62
N LEU A 501 10.41 -18.08 -27.38
CA LEU A 501 11.30 -18.68 -26.39
C LEU A 501 11.60 -20.15 -26.73
N PRO A 502 12.87 -20.58 -26.68
CA PRO A 502 13.23 -22.00 -26.79
C PRO A 502 12.61 -22.85 -25.67
N ASP A 503 12.35 -24.13 -25.97
CA ASP A 503 11.93 -25.10 -24.95
C ASP A 503 12.99 -25.23 -23.85
N GLY A 504 12.54 -25.40 -22.60
CA GLY A 504 13.37 -25.46 -21.41
C GLY A 504 13.68 -24.10 -20.76
N VAL A 505 13.43 -22.97 -21.44
CA VAL A 505 13.58 -21.63 -20.85
C VAL A 505 12.65 -21.45 -19.65
N ILE A 506 13.18 -20.95 -18.54
CA ILE A 506 12.41 -20.63 -17.34
C ILE A 506 11.74 -19.26 -17.55
N VAL A 507 10.47 -19.14 -17.19
CA VAL A 507 9.72 -17.88 -17.27
C VAL A 507 9.08 -17.59 -15.93
N ALA A 508 9.46 -16.47 -15.32
CA ALA A 508 8.80 -15.92 -14.14
C ALA A 508 7.78 -14.85 -14.57
N GLY A 509 6.60 -14.84 -13.96
CA GLY A 509 5.54 -13.91 -14.30
C GLY A 509 4.79 -13.38 -13.10
N ALA A 510 4.40 -12.11 -13.16
CA ALA A 510 3.60 -11.44 -12.13
C ALA A 510 2.64 -10.40 -12.74
N VAL A 511 1.41 -10.39 -12.26
CA VAL A 511 0.42 -9.35 -12.59
C VAL A 511 0.58 -8.16 -11.64
N ARG A 512 0.54 -6.94 -12.19
CA ARG A 512 0.36 -5.70 -11.42
C ARG A 512 -0.95 -5.02 -11.80
N ASP A 513 -1.65 -4.48 -10.82
CA ASP A 513 -2.93 -3.77 -10.97
C ASP A 513 -4.02 -4.70 -11.54
N ALA A 514 -4.03 -4.95 -12.86
CA ALA A 514 -4.96 -5.84 -13.51
C ALA A 514 -4.41 -6.36 -14.85
N ALA A 515 -4.79 -7.57 -15.24
CA ALA A 515 -4.42 -8.20 -16.50
C ALA A 515 -5.56 -9.00 -17.18
N ALA A 516 -6.74 -9.07 -16.57
CA ALA A 516 -7.77 -10.05 -16.91
C ALA A 516 -8.74 -9.68 -18.05
N LEU A 517 -8.95 -8.38 -18.32
CA LEU A 517 -10.08 -7.92 -19.15
C LEU A 517 -9.90 -8.13 -20.65
N SER A 518 -8.66 -7.99 -21.14
CA SER A 518 -8.29 -8.11 -22.56
C SER A 518 -7.34 -9.28 -22.80
N LEU A 519 -7.26 -10.22 -21.84
CA LEU A 519 -6.48 -11.44 -21.95
C LEU A 519 -7.21 -12.46 -22.83
N GLY A 520 -6.65 -12.74 -24.01
CA GLY A 520 -7.21 -13.64 -25.01
C GLY A 520 -6.80 -15.10 -24.83
N GLU A 521 -7.45 -15.98 -25.58
CA GLU A 521 -7.14 -17.42 -25.60
C GLU A 521 -5.74 -17.70 -26.17
N ASP A 522 -5.24 -16.87 -27.08
CA ASP A 522 -3.89 -16.96 -27.64
C ASP A 522 -2.81 -16.86 -26.56
N ALA A 523 -2.92 -15.87 -25.69
CA ALA A 523 -1.97 -15.67 -24.61
C ALA A 523 -2.17 -16.67 -23.47
N MET A 524 -3.40 -17.10 -23.22
CA MET A 524 -3.66 -18.21 -22.29
C MET A 524 -3.06 -19.53 -22.79
N ALA A 525 -3.18 -19.84 -24.08
CA ALA A 525 -2.53 -21.01 -24.68
C ALA A 525 -1.01 -20.92 -24.57
N ALA A 526 -0.44 -19.71 -24.73
CA ALA A 526 0.98 -19.48 -24.52
C ALA A 526 1.40 -19.67 -23.05
N LEU A 527 0.65 -19.15 -22.07
CA LEU A 527 0.87 -19.39 -20.64
C LEU A 527 0.78 -20.89 -20.29
N ARG A 528 -0.17 -21.62 -20.88
CA ARG A 528 -0.26 -23.08 -20.74
C ARG A 528 0.98 -23.81 -21.25
N SER A 529 1.65 -23.29 -22.28
CA SER A 529 2.94 -23.82 -22.76
C SER A 529 4.11 -23.59 -21.78
N LEU A 530 3.92 -22.75 -20.76
CA LEU A 530 4.87 -22.57 -19.64
C LEU A 530 4.54 -23.47 -18.44
N GLY A 531 3.47 -24.26 -18.54
CA GLY A 531 2.93 -25.06 -17.45
C GLY A 531 1.97 -24.34 -16.52
N VAL A 532 1.54 -23.11 -16.84
CA VAL A 532 0.56 -22.36 -16.03
C VAL A 532 -0.85 -22.85 -16.37
N SER A 533 -1.65 -23.20 -15.36
CA SER A 533 -3.06 -23.61 -15.54
C SER A 533 -4.09 -22.58 -15.08
N ASP A 534 -3.69 -21.61 -14.26
CA ASP A 534 -4.60 -20.61 -13.70
C ASP A 534 -5.15 -19.68 -14.78
N ASP A 535 -6.47 -19.72 -14.96
CA ASP A 535 -7.19 -18.83 -15.87
C ASP A 535 -7.80 -17.66 -15.11
N ILE A 536 -7.15 -16.50 -15.24
CA ILE A 536 -7.58 -15.27 -14.55
C ILE A 536 -8.53 -14.41 -15.39
N ARG A 537 -8.95 -14.86 -16.58
CA ARG A 537 -9.79 -14.05 -17.47
C ARG A 537 -11.10 -13.66 -16.79
N GLY A 538 -11.50 -12.41 -16.99
CA GLY A 538 -12.71 -11.84 -16.37
C GLY A 538 -12.61 -11.51 -14.88
N GLN A 539 -11.50 -11.85 -14.20
CA GLN A 539 -11.32 -11.59 -12.76
C GLN A 539 -10.51 -10.30 -12.57
N LEU A 540 -11.23 -9.18 -12.41
CA LEU A 540 -10.62 -7.86 -12.27
C LEU A 540 -9.69 -7.83 -11.04
N ARG A 541 -8.44 -7.38 -11.27
CA ARG A 541 -7.41 -7.18 -10.23
C ARG A 541 -7.01 -8.42 -9.44
N ARG A 542 -7.34 -9.62 -9.92
CA ARG A 542 -6.79 -10.86 -9.34
C ARG A 542 -5.26 -10.85 -9.43
N SER A 543 -4.61 -11.09 -8.30
CA SER A 543 -3.17 -11.31 -8.21
C SER A 543 -2.85 -12.66 -8.85
N HIS A 544 -1.77 -12.72 -9.63
CA HIS A 544 -1.30 -13.95 -10.28
C HIS A 544 0.24 -13.89 -10.41
N ALA A 545 0.93 -14.79 -9.72
CA ALA A 545 2.36 -14.97 -9.81
C ALA A 545 2.68 -16.42 -10.17
N PHE A 546 3.69 -16.63 -11.00
CA PHE A 546 4.13 -17.97 -11.40
C PHE A 546 5.61 -18.03 -11.75
N VAL A 547 6.16 -19.23 -11.68
CA VAL A 547 7.43 -19.60 -12.31
C VAL A 547 7.20 -20.91 -13.07
N GLY A 548 7.34 -20.83 -14.39
CA GLY A 548 7.07 -21.92 -15.33
C GLY A 548 8.26 -22.18 -16.25
N VAL A 549 8.10 -23.17 -17.13
CA VAL A 549 9.14 -23.61 -18.07
C VAL A 549 8.52 -23.82 -19.43
N LYS A 550 9.13 -23.23 -20.47
CA LYS A 550 8.66 -23.39 -21.85
C LYS A 550 8.69 -24.86 -22.28
N GLY A 551 7.57 -25.34 -22.80
CA GLY A 551 7.35 -26.75 -23.18
C GLY A 551 6.82 -27.62 -22.05
N ALA A 552 6.60 -27.08 -20.84
CA ALA A 552 6.03 -27.84 -19.73
C ALA A 552 4.52 -28.10 -19.91
N ALA A 553 4.04 -29.22 -19.37
CA ALA A 553 2.62 -29.56 -19.36
C ALA A 553 1.83 -28.56 -18.47
N PRO A 554 0.61 -28.16 -18.85
CA PRO A 554 -0.24 -27.30 -18.01
C PRO A 554 -0.41 -27.86 -16.61
N GLY A 555 -0.28 -27.01 -15.58
CA GLY A 555 -0.29 -27.38 -14.17
C GLY A 555 1.08 -27.79 -13.60
N ALA A 556 2.14 -27.83 -14.42
CA ALA A 556 3.49 -28.14 -13.93
C ALA A 556 4.23 -26.94 -13.34
N ALA A 557 3.82 -25.71 -13.67
CA ALA A 557 4.44 -24.50 -13.13
C ALA A 557 4.12 -24.34 -11.63
N LEU A 558 4.99 -23.65 -10.89
CA LEU A 558 4.59 -23.07 -9.62
C LEU A 558 3.73 -21.86 -9.92
N SER A 559 2.52 -21.82 -9.38
CA SER A 559 1.58 -20.74 -9.65
C SER A 559 0.67 -20.52 -8.46
N GLN A 560 0.30 -19.26 -8.23
CA GLN A 560 -0.67 -18.87 -7.21
C GLN A 560 -1.53 -17.73 -7.74
N THR A 561 -2.79 -17.74 -7.34
CA THR A 561 -3.73 -16.64 -7.57
C THR A 561 -4.52 -16.28 -6.32
N SER A 562 -4.93 -15.02 -6.21
CA SER A 562 -5.80 -14.56 -5.12
C SER A 562 -6.56 -13.30 -5.52
N ASP A 563 -7.82 -13.22 -5.10
CA ASP A 563 -8.66 -12.01 -5.26
C ASP A 563 -8.45 -11.00 -4.12
N LEU A 564 -7.88 -11.45 -2.98
CA LEU A 564 -7.84 -10.66 -1.75
C LEU A 564 -6.42 -10.35 -1.27
N TRP A 565 -5.46 -11.17 -1.64
CA TRP A 565 -4.11 -11.11 -1.12
C TRP A 565 -3.10 -10.90 -2.26
N PRO A 566 -1.95 -10.27 -1.96
CA PRO A 566 -0.75 -10.54 -2.74
C PRO A 566 -0.47 -12.05 -2.79
N VAL A 567 0.15 -12.49 -3.88
CA VAL A 567 0.63 -13.88 -4.02
C VAL A 567 2.11 -13.90 -4.36
N THR A 568 2.80 -14.89 -3.81
CA THR A 568 4.25 -15.04 -3.97
C THR A 568 4.55 -16.48 -4.39
N VAL A 569 5.43 -16.63 -5.38
CA VAL A 569 6.03 -17.90 -5.77
C VAL A 569 7.55 -17.80 -5.62
N VAL A 570 8.16 -18.80 -5.00
CA VAL A 570 9.61 -18.85 -4.73
C VAL A 570 10.22 -20.11 -5.32
N VAL A 571 11.37 -19.95 -6.00
CA VAL A 571 12.31 -21.03 -6.35
C VAL A 571 13.64 -20.70 -5.68
N GLY A 572 14.16 -21.58 -4.82
CA GLY A 572 15.33 -21.29 -3.99
C GLY A 572 14.98 -20.48 -2.73
N GLN A 573 15.80 -19.49 -2.36
CA GLN A 573 15.89 -18.97 -0.98
C GLN A 573 15.10 -17.67 -0.71
N GLY A 574 14.13 -17.30 -1.55
CA GLY A 574 13.21 -16.19 -1.24
C GLY A 574 13.83 -14.78 -1.24
N PHE A 575 14.92 -14.57 -1.98
CA PHE A 575 15.64 -13.28 -2.00
C PHE A 575 14.89 -12.17 -2.75
N THR A 576 14.62 -11.06 -2.05
CA THR A 576 14.04 -9.82 -2.61
C THR A 576 15.04 -8.64 -2.62
N ALA A 577 16.29 -8.90 -2.22
CA ALA A 577 17.43 -7.99 -2.38
C ALA A 577 18.73 -8.81 -2.54
N ALA A 578 19.70 -8.27 -3.27
CA ALA A 578 20.96 -8.95 -3.60
C ALA A 578 21.99 -8.99 -2.45
N THR A 579 21.54 -8.81 -1.20
CA THR A 579 22.40 -8.71 -0.02
C THR A 579 21.92 -9.56 1.16
N PRO A 580 21.66 -10.87 0.96
CA PRO A 580 21.31 -11.78 2.05
C PRO A 580 22.40 -11.81 3.11
N ALA A 581 22.00 -11.78 4.38
CA ALA A 581 22.91 -11.65 5.51
C ALA A 581 22.92 -12.90 6.41
N PHE A 582 21.74 -13.40 6.77
CA PHE A 582 21.54 -14.63 7.54
C PHE A 582 20.09 -15.09 7.34
N ALA A 583 19.78 -16.34 7.67
CA ALA A 583 18.41 -16.87 7.67
C ALA A 583 17.92 -17.13 9.09
N LEU A 584 16.65 -16.79 9.31
CA LEU A 584 15.84 -17.24 10.44
C LEU A 584 15.15 -18.55 10.05
N LEU A 585 15.38 -19.60 10.83
CA LEU A 585 14.78 -20.93 10.64
C LEU A 585 13.68 -21.22 11.66
N ASN A 586 13.78 -20.64 12.85
CA ASN A 586 12.79 -20.76 13.90
C ASN A 586 12.90 -19.60 14.89
N LEU A 587 11.76 -19.07 15.33
CA LEU A 587 11.62 -18.07 16.38
C LEU A 587 10.80 -18.68 17.50
N ARG A 588 11.41 -18.79 18.68
CA ARG A 588 10.75 -19.22 19.91
C ARG A 588 10.79 -18.13 20.96
N TRP A 589 9.68 -17.97 21.64
CA TRP A 589 9.54 -17.05 22.77
C TRP A 589 9.02 -17.83 23.97
N ARG A 590 9.55 -17.57 25.17
CA ARG A 590 9.05 -18.16 26.41
C ARG A 590 9.09 -17.12 27.52
N ALA A 591 7.95 -16.68 28.00
CA ALA A 591 7.86 -15.97 29.27
C ALA A 591 7.99 -16.99 30.41
N SER A 592 8.64 -16.58 31.49
CA SER A 592 8.67 -17.39 32.71
C SER A 592 7.25 -17.43 33.30
N SER A 593 6.85 -18.60 33.80
CA SER A 593 5.60 -18.70 34.56
C SER A 593 5.67 -17.74 35.76
N PRO A 594 4.58 -17.01 36.07
CA PRO A 594 4.52 -16.09 37.19
C PRO A 594 4.75 -16.78 38.55
#